data_AF-A0A2T2V4Z7-F1
#
_entry.id   AF-A0A2T2V4Z7-F1
#
_cell.length_a   1.000
_cell.length_b   1.000
_cell.length_c   1.000
_cell.angle_alpha   90.00
_cell.angle_beta   90.00
_cell.angle_gamma   90.00
#
_symmetry.space_group_name_H-M   'P 1'
#
loop_
_entity.id
_entity.type
_entity.pdbx_description
1 polymer ?
#
loop_
_entity_poly.entity_id
_entity_poly.type
_entity_poly.pdbx_seq_one_letter_code
_entity_poly.pdbx_strand_id
1 'polypeptide(L)' 'SLVLGQPAEVVREVTDQEVEAIQEGAQNYLRYSAVHDGREEPETNPWYDPS' A
#
# COMPACT_ATOMS: atom_id res chain seq x y z
N SER A 1 -11.90 -7.01 7.46
CA SER A 1 -13.18 -6.64 6.83
C SER A 1 -13.05 -5.30 6.13
N LEU A 2 -13.80 -5.07 5.06
CA LEU A 2 -13.92 -3.75 4.44
C LEU A 2 -14.97 -2.95 5.22
N VAL A 3 -14.55 -1.81 5.76
CA VAL A 3 -15.39 -0.92 6.58
C VAL A 3 -15.46 0.44 5.89
N LEU A 4 -16.67 0.90 5.59
CA LEU A 4 -16.92 2.13 4.83
C LEU A 4 -18.10 2.91 5.42
N GLY A 5 -18.26 4.17 4.99
CA GLY A 5 -19.41 5.01 5.32
C GLY A 5 -19.26 5.86 6.58
N GLN A 6 -20.29 6.68 6.84
CA GLN A 6 -20.43 7.45 8.08
C GLN A 6 -21.91 7.45 8.51
N PRO A 7 -22.31 6.74 9.58
CA PRO A 7 -21.47 5.94 10.48
C PRO A 7 -20.78 4.76 9.76
N ALA A 8 -19.68 4.29 10.33
CA ALA A 8 -18.88 3.23 9.73
C ALA A 8 -19.61 1.88 9.83
N GLU A 9 -19.68 1.15 8.72
CA GLU A 9 -20.32 -0.16 8.64
C GLU A 9 -19.40 -1.19 7.97
N VAL A 10 -19.50 -2.44 8.40
CA VAL A 10 -18.83 -3.56 7.74
C VAL A 10 -19.62 -3.92 6.49
N VAL A 11 -19.06 -3.66 5.31
CA VAL A 11 -19.76 -3.90 4.04
C VAL A 11 -19.50 -5.29 3.46
N ARG A 12 -18.35 -5.90 3.78
CA ARG A 12 -17.97 -7.28 3.44
C ARG A 12 -16.65 -7.72 4.06
N GLU A 13 -16.29 -8.98 3.88
CA GLU A 13 -14.92 -9.44 4.05
C GLU A 13 -14.02 -8.94 2.90
N VAL A 14 -12.72 -8.79 3.20
CA VAL A 14 -11.71 -8.45 2.19
C VAL A 14 -11.32 -9.72 1.43
N THR A 15 -11.01 -9.57 0.15
CA THR A 15 -10.54 -10.71 -0.65
C THR A 15 -9.06 -11.01 -0.36
N ASP A 16 -8.59 -12.20 -0.71
CA ASP A 16 -7.17 -12.55 -0.57
C ASP A 16 -6.27 -11.59 -1.38
N GLN A 17 -6.71 -11.20 -2.58
CA GLN A 17 -6.00 -10.21 -3.41
C GLN A 17 -5.91 -8.84 -2.72
N GLU A 18 -6.96 -8.40 -2.02
CA GLU A 18 -6.91 -7.16 -1.26
C GLU A 18 -5.99 -7.27 -0.03
N VAL A 19 -5.93 -8.45 0.59
CA VAL A 19 -4.98 -8.72 1.67
C VAL A 19 -3.54 -8.66 1.16
N GLU A 20 -3.26 -9.26 0.01
CA GLU A 20 -1.95 -9.20 -0.66
C GLU A 20 -1.57 -7.75 -0.99
N ALA A 21 -2.47 -6.99 -1.61
CA ALA A 21 -2.24 -5.59 -1.96
C ALA A 21 -1.96 -4.70 -0.73
N ILE A 22 -2.60 -4.97 0.41
CA ILE A 22 -2.30 -4.26 1.68
C ILE A 22 -0.85 -4.54 2.13
N GLN A 23 -0.40 -5.78 2.03
CA GLN A 23 0.98 -6.15 2.39
C GLN A 23 1.99 -5.50 1.43
N GLU A 24 1.74 -5.55 0.13
CA GLU A 24 2.58 -4.90 -0.88
C GLU A 24 2.65 -3.39 -0.67
N GLY A 25 1.50 -2.75 -0.42
CA GLY A 25 1.42 -1.34 -0.08
C GLY A 25 2.30 -0.97 1.11
N ALA A 26 2.26 -1.75 2.19
CA ALA A 26 3.10 -1.53 3.37
C ALA A 26 4.60 -1.65 3.03
N GLN A 27 5.00 -2.63 2.23
CA GLN A 27 6.39 -2.76 1.78
C GLN A 27 6.84 -1.57 0.92
N ASN A 28 5.96 -1.07 0.06
CA ASN A 28 6.26 0.10 -0.76
C ASN A 28 6.50 1.35 0.09
N TYR A 29 5.73 1.56 1.18
CA TYR A 29 6.00 2.67 2.11
C TYR A 29 7.37 2.56 2.78
N LEU A 30 7.82 1.35 3.15
CA LEU A 30 9.16 1.16 3.69
C LEU A 30 10.24 1.55 2.67
N ARG A 31 10.08 1.12 1.41
CA ARG A 31 10.99 1.50 0.32
C ARG A 31 11.02 3.01 0.10
N TYR A 32 9.85 3.66 0.00
CA TYR A 32 9.77 5.10 -0.14
C TYR A 32 10.39 5.85 1.04
N SER A 33 10.24 5.35 2.26
CA SER A 33 10.90 5.93 3.43
C SER A 33 12.43 5.82 3.35
N ALA A 34 12.97 4.72 2.82
CA ALA A 34 14.41 4.53 2.65
C ALA A 34 14.98 5.48 1.58
N VAL A 35 14.24 5.67 0.49
CA VAL A 35 14.60 6.64 -0.56
C VAL A 35 14.55 8.07 -0.03
N HIS A 36 13.48 8.44 0.67
CA HIS A 36 13.35 9.79 1.24
C HIS A 36 14.41 10.08 2.32
N ASP A 37 14.86 9.05 3.05
CA ASP A 37 15.94 9.14 4.05
C ASP A 37 17.35 9.10 3.42
N GLY A 38 17.46 9.01 2.08
CA GLY A 38 18.73 8.94 1.36
C GLY A 38 19.51 7.64 1.54
N ARG A 39 18.88 6.60 2.10
CA ARG A 39 19.49 5.27 2.28
C ARG A 39 19.49 4.45 0.99
N GLU A 40 18.57 4.76 0.08
CA GLU A 40 18.47 4.14 -1.24
C GLU A 40 18.27 5.21 -2.32
N GLU A 41 18.92 5.07 -3.46
CA GLU A 41 18.74 5.95 -4.63
C GLU A 41 18.56 5.10 -5.89
N PRO A 42 17.36 4.53 -6.10
CA PRO A 42 17.11 3.67 -7.25
C PRO A 42 17.06 4.51 -8.55
N GLU A 43 17.71 4.04 -9.61
CA GLU A 43 17.76 4.74 -10.92
C GLU A 43 16.38 4.84 -11.59
N THR A 44 15.49 3.90 -11.30
CA THR A 44 14.08 3.88 -11.70
C THR A 44 13.22 3.44 -10.52
N ASN A 45 11.98 3.90 -10.42
CA ASN A 45 11.06 3.49 -9.35
C ASN A 45 10.08 2.42 -9.88
N PRO A 46 10.40 1.12 -9.77
CA PRO A 46 9.55 0.05 -10.32
C PRO A 46 8.30 -0.23 -9.47
N TRP A 47 8.12 0.45 -8.33
CA TRP A 47 7.02 0.19 -7.39
C TRP A 47 5.95 1.29 -7.41
N TYR A 48 6.21 2.37 -8.13
CA TYR A 48 5.27 3.46 -8.32
C TYR A 48 4.76 3.44 -9.75
N ASP A 49 3.51 3.03 -9.92
CA ASP A 49 2.76 3.26 -11.15
C ASP A 49 1.75 4.38 -10.88
N PRO A 50 1.90 5.57 -11.50
CA PRO A 50 0.93 6.66 -11.34
C PRO A 50 -0.35 6.47 -12.16
N SER A 51 -0.48 5.40 -12.94
CA SER A 51 -1.61 5.17 -13.86
C SER A 51 -2.82 4.46 -13.26
#